data_AF-A0A0J7JTT2-F1
#
_entry.id   AF-A0A0J7JTT2-F1
#
_cell.length_a   1.000
_cell.length_b   1.000
_cell.length_c   1.000
_cell.angle_alpha   90.00
_cell.angle_beta   90.00
_cell.angle_gamma   90.00
#
_symmetry.space_group_name_H-M   'P 1'
#
loop_
_entity.id
_entity.type
_entity.pdbx_description
1 polymer ?
#
loop_
_entity_poly.entity_id
_entity_poly.type
_entity_poly.pdbx_seq_one_letter_code
_entity_poly.pdbx_strand_id
1 'polypeptide(L)'
;MKASMAEMKTSQETTASALEEKLGSTASALEEKLGSATSALEEKLSAVKTAQESTASALEGKISENTESTASSIKDSIDKISSIRDEVVAAVNERVSAVEEKVATVELNIATVKDDVQSVKHDVTAVKEDVTAVKDDVTAATAYMNQELSNVKEYLNSEIQRIQNQSALPSSILPAAQQFGRPIMKLPQYDGKTAWNAYKTQFEIIATANGWNAVDKALHLAAS
;
A
#
# COMPACT_ATOMS: atom_id res chain seq x y z
N MET A 1 15.67 114.12 94.33
CA MET A 1 16.74 113.49 93.52
C MET A 1 17.39 112.29 94.21
N LYS A 2 17.96 112.39 95.42
CA LYS A 2 18.65 111.26 96.07
C LYS A 2 17.79 110.00 96.32
N ALA A 3 16.55 110.15 96.77
CA ALA A 3 15.66 109.00 97.03
C ALA A 3 15.30 108.22 95.75
N SER A 4 14.93 108.92 94.68
CA SER A 4 14.63 108.32 93.36
C SER A 4 15.84 107.61 92.72
N MET A 5 17.06 108.11 92.95
CA MET A 5 18.29 107.47 92.47
C MET A 5 18.59 106.15 93.21
N ALA A 6 18.28 106.08 94.50
CA ALA A 6 18.44 104.87 95.30
C ALA A 6 17.40 103.79 94.94
N GLU A 7 16.15 104.19 94.69
CA GLU A 7 15.07 103.31 94.21
C GLU A 7 15.36 102.77 92.80
N MET A 8 15.90 103.60 91.90
CA MET A 8 16.30 103.17 90.56
C MET A 8 17.44 102.14 90.60
N LYS A 9 18.42 102.34 91.48
CA LYS A 9 19.55 101.40 91.66
C LYS A 9 19.09 100.06 92.23
N THR A 10 18.21 100.07 93.23
CA THR A 10 17.63 98.83 93.79
C THR A 10 16.77 98.12 92.75
N SER A 11 15.95 98.84 91.98
CA SER A 11 15.18 98.26 90.87
C SER A 11 16.10 97.60 89.83
N GLN A 12 17.20 98.27 89.44
CA GLN A 12 18.20 97.70 88.52
C GLN A 12 18.87 96.44 89.07
N GLU A 13 19.33 96.45 90.33
CA GLU A 13 19.92 95.28 91.00
C GLU A 13 18.92 94.12 91.07
N THR A 14 17.65 94.39 91.38
CA THR A 14 16.60 93.35 91.43
C THR A 14 16.33 92.76 90.04
N THR A 15 16.29 93.60 89.00
CA THR A 15 16.13 93.12 87.61
C THR A 15 17.33 92.34 87.09
N ALA A 16 18.56 92.72 87.48
CA ALA A 16 19.78 92.01 87.10
C ALA A 16 19.83 90.62 87.76
N SER A 17 19.51 90.52 89.05
CA SER A 17 19.43 89.23 89.76
C SER A 17 18.32 88.33 89.20
N ALA A 18 17.15 88.88 88.86
CA ALA A 18 16.09 88.11 88.20
C ALA A 18 16.50 87.62 86.79
N LEU A 19 17.31 88.39 86.06
CA LEU A 19 17.87 88.00 84.76
C LEU A 19 18.92 86.91 84.91
N GLU A 20 19.83 87.01 85.89
CA GLU A 20 20.83 85.97 86.19
C GLU A 20 20.15 84.66 86.60
N GLU A 21 19.12 84.70 87.44
CA GLU A 21 18.34 83.52 87.85
C GLU A 21 17.61 82.88 86.66
N LYS A 22 16.99 83.70 85.79
CA LYS A 22 16.39 83.21 84.53
C LYS A 22 17.43 82.60 83.60
N LEU A 23 18.60 83.21 83.46
CA LEU A 23 19.69 82.69 82.63
C LEU A 23 20.24 81.37 83.17
N GLY A 24 20.46 81.27 84.48
CA GLY A 24 20.90 80.04 85.13
C GLY A 24 19.90 78.90 84.96
N SER A 25 18.62 79.15 85.28
CA SER A 25 17.56 78.15 85.11
C SER A 25 17.36 77.73 83.65
N THR A 26 17.46 78.65 82.69
CA THR A 26 17.40 78.30 81.26
C THR A 26 18.62 77.51 80.80
N ALA A 27 19.83 77.85 81.23
CA ALA A 27 21.03 77.08 80.92
C ALA A 27 20.95 75.64 81.45
N SER A 28 20.55 75.45 82.71
CA SER A 28 20.37 74.11 83.30
C SER A 28 19.31 73.30 82.57
N ALA A 29 18.17 73.91 82.21
CA ALA A 29 17.13 73.23 81.43
C ALA A 29 17.62 72.83 80.02
N LEU A 30 18.52 73.62 79.43
CA LEU A 30 19.12 73.35 78.13
C LEU A 30 20.11 72.19 78.23
N GLU A 31 20.97 72.17 79.25
CA GLU A 31 21.90 71.08 79.55
C GLU A 31 21.19 69.74 79.78
N GLU A 32 20.12 69.74 80.57
CA GLU A 32 19.29 68.55 80.83
C GLU A 32 18.63 68.04 79.54
N LYS A 33 18.06 68.95 78.73
CA LYS A 33 17.50 68.59 77.42
C LYS A 33 18.56 68.05 76.46
N LEU A 34 19.78 68.58 76.50
CA LEU A 34 20.87 68.14 75.62
C LEU A 34 21.38 66.76 76.04
N GLY A 35 21.53 66.51 77.35
CA GLY A 35 21.90 65.21 77.91
C GLY A 35 20.88 64.13 77.57
N SER A 36 19.60 64.38 77.85
CA SER A 36 18.51 63.46 77.51
C SER A 36 18.40 63.20 76.01
N ALA A 37 18.58 64.21 75.16
CA ALA A 37 18.62 64.04 73.71
C ALA A 37 19.81 63.18 73.24
N THR A 38 20.97 63.33 73.88
CA THR A 38 22.18 62.54 73.57
C THR A 38 21.97 61.07 73.93
N SER A 39 21.48 60.77 75.13
CA SER A 39 21.14 59.40 75.55
C SER A 39 20.12 58.74 74.61
N ALA A 40 19.07 59.48 74.23
CA ALA A 40 18.05 58.97 73.30
C ALA A 40 18.63 58.68 71.90
N LEU A 41 19.63 59.45 71.46
CA LEU A 41 20.27 59.25 70.17
C LEU A 41 21.21 58.05 70.18
N GLU A 42 21.97 57.84 71.25
CA GLU A 42 22.79 56.63 71.46
C GLU A 42 21.93 55.36 71.53
N GLU A 43 20.82 55.41 72.26
CA GLU A 43 19.86 54.29 72.34
C GLU A 43 19.34 53.94 70.95
N LYS A 44 18.85 54.94 70.20
CA LYS A 44 18.38 54.74 68.81
C LYS A 44 19.47 54.22 67.88
N LEU A 45 20.71 54.70 68.01
CA LEU A 45 21.83 54.23 67.20
C LEU A 45 22.13 52.74 67.47
N SER A 46 22.10 52.31 68.72
CA SER A 46 22.29 50.91 69.10
C SER A 46 21.16 50.00 68.58
N ALA A 47 19.92 50.49 68.64
CA ALA A 47 18.75 49.79 68.10
C ALA A 47 18.83 49.65 66.57
N VAL A 48 19.28 50.70 65.86
CA VAL A 48 19.47 50.64 64.41
C VAL A 48 20.58 49.66 64.04
N LYS A 49 21.72 49.67 64.75
CA LYS A 49 22.82 48.74 64.49
C LYS A 49 22.41 47.28 64.67
N THR A 50 21.72 46.97 65.76
CA THR A 50 21.22 45.61 66.03
C THR A 50 20.18 45.17 65.00
N ALA A 51 19.28 46.06 64.58
CA ALA A 51 18.34 45.78 63.49
C ALA A 51 19.05 45.54 62.15
N GLN A 52 20.12 46.29 61.84
CA GLN A 52 20.92 46.11 60.63
C GLN A 52 21.66 44.76 60.63
N GLU A 53 22.26 44.35 61.75
CA GLU A 53 22.94 43.05 61.90
C GLU A 53 21.96 41.87 61.77
N SER A 54 20.78 41.99 62.39
CA SER A 54 19.72 40.98 62.29
C SER A 54 19.17 40.85 60.87
N THR A 55 18.94 41.97 60.18
CA THR A 55 18.46 41.96 58.79
C THR A 55 19.50 41.44 57.81
N ALA A 56 20.79 41.76 57.99
CA ALA A 56 21.88 41.19 57.19
C ALA A 56 21.94 39.66 57.33
N SER A 57 21.90 39.15 58.56
CA SER A 57 21.90 37.70 58.84
C SER A 57 20.70 36.99 58.19
N ALA A 58 19.51 37.61 58.25
CA ALA A 58 18.31 37.06 57.63
C ALA A 58 18.41 37.02 56.09
N LEU A 59 19.03 38.04 55.48
CA LEU A 59 19.25 38.09 54.03
C LEU A 59 20.28 37.05 53.59
N GLU A 60 21.38 36.88 54.31
CA GLU A 60 22.38 35.84 54.03
C GLU A 60 21.76 34.45 54.07
N GLY A 61 20.95 34.15 55.08
CA GLY A 61 20.23 32.87 55.19
C GLY A 61 19.30 32.63 54.00
N LYS A 62 18.45 33.61 53.65
CA LYS A 62 17.56 33.51 52.48
C LYS A 62 18.31 33.35 51.17
N ILE A 63 19.44 34.05 51.01
CA ILE A 63 20.30 33.93 49.82
C ILE A 63 20.89 32.51 49.74
N SER A 64 21.41 31.96 50.84
CA SER A 64 21.97 30.61 50.87
C SER A 64 20.91 29.56 50.53
N GLU A 65 19.76 29.61 51.21
CA GLU A 65 18.67 28.66 51.02
C GLU A 65 18.12 28.71 49.59
N ASN A 66 17.93 29.91 49.03
CA ASN A 66 17.45 30.05 47.66
C ASN A 66 18.50 29.62 46.62
N THR A 67 19.78 29.86 46.89
CA THR A 67 20.89 29.42 46.02
C THR A 67 20.99 27.89 46.00
N GLU A 68 20.93 27.24 47.17
CA GLU A 68 20.97 25.78 47.29
C GLU A 68 19.75 25.12 46.62
N SER A 69 18.54 25.63 46.90
CA SER A 69 17.30 25.13 46.30
C SER A 69 17.31 25.24 44.77
N THR A 70 17.77 26.39 44.24
CA THR A 70 17.89 26.62 42.80
C THR A 70 18.94 25.71 42.18
N ALA A 71 20.11 25.56 42.80
CA ALA A 71 21.18 24.68 42.32
C ALA A 71 20.72 23.21 42.27
N SER A 72 20.01 22.74 43.30
CA SER A 72 19.42 21.40 43.35
C SER A 72 18.44 21.18 42.20
N SER A 73 17.52 22.12 41.98
CA SER A 73 16.52 22.04 40.90
C SER A 73 17.16 22.04 39.49
N ILE A 74 18.21 22.85 39.29
CA ILE A 74 18.98 22.86 38.04
C ILE A 74 19.68 21.52 37.84
N LYS A 75 20.30 20.97 38.89
CA LYS A 75 20.97 19.68 38.82
C LYS A 75 20.01 18.55 38.44
N ASP A 76 18.84 18.48 39.09
CA ASP A 76 17.80 17.51 38.75
C ASP A 76 17.35 17.63 37.30
N SER A 77 17.23 18.86 36.79
CA SER A 77 16.85 19.11 35.41
C SER A 77 17.95 18.66 34.42
N ILE A 78 19.23 18.90 34.74
CA ILE A 78 20.38 18.43 33.95
C ILE A 78 20.42 16.90 33.90
N ASP A 79 20.22 16.24 35.04
CA ASP A 79 20.26 14.78 35.15
C ASP A 79 19.11 14.16 34.32
N LYS A 80 17.90 14.73 34.39
CA LYS A 80 16.76 14.34 33.53
C LYS A 80 17.04 14.55 32.04
N ILE A 81 17.58 15.70 31.65
CA ILE A 81 17.93 16.00 30.26
C ILE A 81 18.97 15.00 29.73
N SER A 82 19.93 14.61 30.56
CA SER A 82 20.96 13.63 30.20
C SER A 82 20.35 12.25 29.98
N SER A 83 19.46 11.79 30.87
CA SER A 83 18.73 10.52 30.68
C SER A 83 17.91 10.52 29.38
N ILE A 84 17.14 11.59 29.13
CA ILE A 84 16.32 11.71 27.92
C ILE A 84 17.21 11.70 26.67
N ARG A 85 18.35 12.39 26.69
CA ARG A 85 19.30 12.39 25.57
C ARG A 85 19.77 10.97 25.27
N ASP A 86 20.18 10.23 26.28
CA ASP A 86 20.73 8.88 26.10
C ASP A 86 19.66 7.91 25.59
N GLU A 87 18.43 7.99 26.12
CA GLU A 87 17.28 7.21 25.65
C GLU A 87 16.93 7.51 24.19
N VAL A 88 16.86 8.79 23.82
CA VAL A 88 16.57 9.21 22.45
C VAL A 88 17.66 8.76 21.48
N VAL A 89 18.93 8.91 21.85
CA VAL A 89 20.06 8.47 21.01
C VAL A 89 20.03 6.96 20.82
N ALA A 90 19.79 6.18 21.87
CA ALA A 90 19.68 4.72 21.78
C ALA A 90 18.52 4.30 20.86
N ALA A 91 17.33 4.88 21.07
CA ALA A 91 16.14 4.56 20.26
C ALA A 91 16.30 4.95 18.79
N VAL A 92 16.94 6.09 18.51
CA VAL A 92 17.22 6.52 17.13
C VAL A 92 18.21 5.56 16.47
N ASN A 93 19.29 5.18 17.15
CA ASN A 93 20.28 4.25 16.61
C ASN A 93 19.68 2.88 16.30
N GLU A 94 18.86 2.32 17.19
CA GLU A 94 18.16 1.04 16.95
C GLU A 94 17.26 1.12 15.71
N ARG A 95 16.50 2.20 15.58
CA ARG A 95 15.62 2.42 14.43
C ARG A 95 16.39 2.60 13.12
N VAL A 96 17.52 3.31 13.15
CA VAL A 96 18.38 3.49 11.96
C VAL A 96 18.92 2.14 11.52
N SER A 97 19.49 1.33 12.42
CA SER A 97 19.98 -0.01 12.10
C SER A 97 18.90 -0.91 11.49
N ALA A 98 17.69 -0.88 12.05
CA ALA A 98 16.55 -1.65 11.52
C ALA A 98 16.10 -1.18 10.13
N VAL A 99 16.24 0.11 9.82
CA VAL A 99 15.96 0.65 8.48
C VAL A 99 17.05 0.23 7.50
N GLU A 100 18.32 0.29 7.88
CA GLU A 100 19.45 -0.15 7.04
C GLU A 100 19.30 -1.62 6.63
N GLU A 101 18.95 -2.52 7.56
CA GLU A 101 18.72 -3.94 7.27
C GLU A 101 17.56 -4.16 6.28
N LYS A 102 16.46 -3.43 6.45
CA LYS A 102 15.32 -3.50 5.53
C LYS A 102 15.66 -2.98 4.15
N VAL A 103 16.44 -1.90 4.06
CA VAL A 103 16.92 -1.36 2.78
C VAL A 103 17.79 -2.38 2.07
N ALA A 104 18.75 -3.00 2.75
CA ALA A 104 19.60 -4.05 2.18
C ALA A 104 18.78 -5.25 1.66
N THR A 105 17.74 -5.65 2.41
CA THR A 105 16.82 -6.72 1.99
C THR A 105 16.03 -6.34 0.73
N VAL A 106 15.55 -5.10 0.65
CA VAL A 106 14.83 -4.59 -0.52
C VAL A 106 15.74 -4.53 -1.75
N GLU A 107 16.98 -4.10 -1.58
CA GLU A 107 17.98 -4.07 -2.67
C GLU A 107 18.22 -5.47 -3.25
N LEU A 108 18.35 -6.49 -2.40
CA LEU A 108 18.50 -7.88 -2.83
C LEU A 108 17.26 -8.37 -3.59
N ASN A 109 16.06 -8.12 -3.06
CA ASN A 109 14.81 -8.51 -3.72
C ASN A 109 14.65 -7.84 -5.09
N ILE A 110 15.02 -6.56 -5.22
CA ILE A 110 14.99 -5.84 -6.50
C ILE A 110 15.97 -6.48 -7.49
N ALA A 111 17.15 -6.89 -7.05
CA ALA A 111 18.10 -7.59 -7.91
C ALA A 111 17.54 -8.92 -8.42
N THR A 112 16.96 -9.75 -7.55
CA THR A 112 16.33 -11.03 -7.93
C THR A 112 15.18 -10.82 -8.91
N VAL A 113 14.27 -9.88 -8.63
CA VAL A 113 13.14 -9.58 -9.52
C VAL A 113 13.61 -9.08 -10.88
N LYS A 114 14.69 -8.28 -10.91
CA LYS A 114 15.28 -7.83 -12.16
C LYS A 114 15.77 -9.01 -13.01
N ASP A 115 16.43 -9.99 -12.39
CA ASP A 115 16.93 -11.18 -13.08
C ASP A 115 15.77 -12.06 -13.58
N ASP A 116 14.74 -12.29 -12.76
CA ASP A 116 13.53 -13.02 -13.16
C ASP A 116 12.84 -12.37 -14.36
N VAL A 117 12.71 -11.04 -14.35
CA VAL A 117 12.13 -10.29 -15.46
C VAL A 117 12.95 -10.42 -16.74
N GLN A 118 14.29 -10.46 -16.66
CA GLN A 118 15.13 -10.74 -17.83
C GLN A 118 14.92 -12.17 -18.34
N SER A 119 14.84 -13.16 -17.45
CA SER A 119 14.56 -14.55 -17.84
C SER A 119 13.22 -14.68 -18.55
N VAL A 120 12.14 -14.12 -17.97
CA VAL A 120 10.81 -14.12 -18.58
C VAL A 120 10.82 -13.43 -19.94
N LYS A 121 11.57 -12.34 -20.10
CA LYS A 121 11.72 -11.66 -21.39
C LYS A 121 12.36 -12.58 -22.45
N HIS A 122 13.36 -13.37 -22.07
CA HIS A 122 13.97 -14.37 -22.95
C HIS A 122 12.96 -15.46 -23.32
N ASP A 123 12.26 -16.04 -22.34
CA ASP A 123 11.26 -17.10 -22.57
C ASP A 123 10.14 -16.62 -23.49
N VAL A 124 9.62 -15.41 -23.27
CA VAL A 124 8.58 -14.81 -24.12
C VAL A 124 9.08 -14.62 -25.56
N THR A 125 10.36 -14.28 -25.74
CA THR A 125 10.96 -14.13 -27.07
C THR A 125 11.06 -15.50 -27.77
N ALA A 126 11.52 -16.53 -27.06
CA ALA A 126 11.61 -17.89 -27.59
C ALA A 126 10.22 -18.45 -27.96
N VAL A 127 9.22 -18.30 -27.09
CA VAL A 127 7.84 -18.72 -27.37
C VAL A 127 7.28 -17.99 -28.60
N LYS A 128 7.60 -16.72 -28.79
CA LYS A 128 7.17 -15.97 -29.98
C LYS A 128 7.78 -16.53 -31.26
N GLU A 129 9.05 -16.95 -31.22
CA GLU A 129 9.73 -17.61 -32.34
C GLU A 129 9.09 -18.97 -32.63
N ASP A 130 8.88 -19.80 -31.61
CA ASP A 130 8.23 -21.11 -31.74
C ASP A 130 6.81 -21.01 -32.32
N VAL A 131 6.00 -20.06 -31.83
CA VAL A 131 4.65 -19.81 -32.36
C VAL A 131 4.68 -19.38 -33.83
N THR A 132 5.70 -18.62 -34.23
CA THR A 132 5.89 -18.22 -35.63
C THR A 132 6.27 -19.44 -36.48
N ALA A 133 7.18 -20.28 -36.02
CA ALA A 133 7.56 -21.51 -36.71
C ALA A 133 6.38 -22.47 -36.86
N VAL A 134 5.59 -22.70 -35.80
CA VAL A 134 4.38 -23.54 -35.85
C VAL A 134 3.36 -22.97 -36.83
N LYS A 135 3.18 -21.65 -36.88
CA LYS A 135 2.28 -21.01 -37.84
C LYS A 135 2.73 -21.28 -39.29
N ASP A 136 4.03 -21.22 -39.55
CA ASP A 136 4.59 -21.49 -40.88
C ASP A 136 4.41 -22.97 -41.25
N ASP A 137 4.70 -23.90 -40.32
CA ASP A 137 4.50 -25.34 -40.51
C ASP A 137 3.03 -25.69 -40.79
N VAL A 138 2.09 -25.11 -40.03
CA VAL A 138 0.64 -25.31 -40.24
C VAL A 138 0.21 -24.77 -41.61
N THR A 139 0.76 -23.64 -42.04
CA THR A 139 0.48 -23.05 -43.36
C THR A 139 1.00 -23.96 -44.47
N ALA A 140 2.22 -24.47 -44.34
CA ALA A 140 2.83 -25.40 -45.30
C ALA A 140 2.05 -26.72 -45.38
N ALA A 141 1.68 -27.31 -44.25
CA ALA A 141 0.88 -28.54 -44.19
C ALA A 141 -0.50 -28.34 -44.84
N THR A 142 -1.14 -27.19 -44.59
CA THR A 142 -2.43 -26.84 -45.22
C THR A 142 -2.29 -26.73 -46.74
N ALA A 143 -1.23 -26.08 -47.24
CA ALA A 143 -0.96 -25.98 -48.67
C ALA A 143 -0.73 -27.36 -49.31
N TYR A 144 0.08 -28.21 -48.68
CA TYR A 144 0.34 -29.57 -49.14
C TYR A 144 -0.95 -30.41 -49.22
N MET A 145 -1.77 -30.41 -48.17
CA MET A 145 -3.04 -31.14 -48.16
C MET A 145 -3.99 -30.66 -49.26
N ASN A 146 -4.08 -29.34 -49.49
CA ASN A 146 -4.91 -28.79 -50.56
C ASN A 146 -4.43 -29.23 -51.95
N GLN A 147 -3.11 -29.27 -52.16
CA GLN A 147 -2.53 -29.78 -53.41
C GLN A 147 -2.86 -31.26 -53.61
N GLU A 148 -2.65 -32.11 -52.61
CA GLU A 148 -2.95 -33.54 -52.70
C GLU A 148 -4.43 -33.82 -52.93
N LEU A 149 -5.32 -33.07 -52.26
CA LEU A 149 -6.77 -33.15 -52.53
C LEU A 149 -7.11 -32.74 -53.97
N SER A 150 -6.41 -31.76 -54.53
CA SER A 150 -6.58 -31.38 -55.95
C SER A 150 -6.14 -32.50 -56.88
N ASN A 151 -4.96 -33.07 -56.64
CA ASN A 151 -4.42 -34.20 -57.41
C ASN A 151 -5.38 -35.39 -57.42
N VAL A 152 -5.91 -35.76 -56.24
CA VAL A 152 -6.88 -36.86 -56.10
C VAL A 152 -8.19 -36.56 -56.83
N LYS A 153 -8.71 -35.32 -56.75
CA LYS A 153 -9.93 -34.90 -57.48
C LYS A 153 -9.75 -35.01 -58.98
N GLU A 154 -8.62 -34.55 -59.52
CA GLU A 154 -8.30 -34.62 -60.95
C GLU A 154 -8.17 -36.06 -61.44
N TYR A 155 -7.49 -36.92 -60.67
CA TYR A 155 -7.38 -38.35 -60.96
C TYR A 155 -8.75 -39.03 -60.99
N LEU A 156 -9.57 -38.84 -59.94
CA LEU A 156 -10.91 -39.43 -59.87
C LEU A 156 -11.79 -38.96 -61.03
N ASN A 157 -11.76 -37.68 -61.36
CA ASN A 157 -12.51 -37.15 -62.51
C ASN A 157 -12.07 -37.81 -63.83
N SER A 158 -10.77 -38.00 -64.01
CA SER A 158 -10.22 -38.67 -65.19
C SER A 158 -10.65 -40.14 -65.29
N GLU A 159 -10.64 -40.88 -64.17
CA GLU A 159 -11.05 -42.29 -64.16
C GLU A 159 -12.57 -42.45 -64.36
N ILE A 160 -13.40 -41.56 -63.80
CA ILE A 160 -14.84 -41.51 -64.05
C ILE A 160 -15.12 -41.36 -65.55
N GLN A 161 -14.44 -40.41 -66.22
CA GLN A 161 -14.58 -40.20 -67.66
C GLN A 161 -14.16 -41.45 -68.45
N ARG A 162 -13.07 -42.12 -68.04
CA ARG A 162 -12.61 -43.37 -68.66
C ARG A 162 -13.67 -44.47 -68.57
N ILE A 163 -14.26 -44.68 -67.39
CA ILE A 163 -15.32 -45.67 -67.16
C ILE A 163 -16.58 -45.34 -67.97
N GLN A 164 -16.98 -44.07 -68.02
CA GLN A 164 -18.13 -43.63 -68.81
C GLN A 164 -17.93 -43.92 -70.31
N ASN A 165 -16.73 -43.66 -70.84
CA ASN A 165 -16.41 -43.96 -72.24
C ASN A 165 -16.36 -45.47 -72.54
N GLN A 166 -15.92 -46.31 -71.60
CA GLN A 166 -15.88 -47.78 -71.77
C GLN A 166 -17.26 -48.43 -71.66
N SER A 167 -18.15 -47.87 -70.84
CA SER A 167 -19.52 -48.38 -70.63
C SER A 167 -20.52 -47.86 -71.67
N ALA A 168 -20.13 -46.89 -72.50
CA ALA A 168 -20.92 -46.46 -73.64
C ALA A 168 -21.01 -47.59 -74.68
N LEU A 169 -22.16 -48.26 -74.76
CA LEU A 169 -22.44 -49.21 -75.84
C LEU A 169 -22.32 -48.48 -77.19
N PRO A 170 -21.59 -49.02 -78.18
CA PRO A 170 -21.51 -48.41 -79.50
C PRO A 170 -22.92 -48.38 -80.10
N SER A 171 -23.30 -47.23 -80.66
CA SER A 171 -24.64 -46.97 -81.22
C SER A 171 -25.05 -47.95 -82.34
N SER A 172 -24.11 -48.77 -82.83
CA SER A 172 -24.30 -49.84 -83.80
C SER A 172 -24.74 -51.18 -83.21
N ILE A 173 -24.63 -51.40 -81.89
CA ILE A 173 -25.03 -52.66 -81.21
C ILE A 173 -26.44 -52.57 -80.60
N LEU A 174 -27.07 -51.39 -80.58
CA LEU A 174 -28.52 -51.32 -80.37
C LEU A 174 -29.20 -51.79 -81.66
N PRO A 175 -29.86 -52.97 -81.68
CA PRO A 175 -30.90 -53.15 -82.68
C PRO A 175 -31.89 -52.02 -82.42
N ALA A 176 -32.46 -51.43 -83.47
CA ALA A 176 -33.69 -50.67 -83.33
C ALA A 176 -34.56 -51.44 -82.34
N ALA A 177 -35.00 -50.79 -81.27
CA ALA A 177 -35.95 -51.36 -80.34
C ALA A 177 -37.25 -51.60 -81.10
N GLN A 178 -37.26 -52.68 -81.88
CA GLN A 178 -38.43 -53.39 -82.28
C GLN A 178 -39.06 -53.86 -80.98
N GLN A 179 -40.34 -53.56 -80.90
CA GLN A 179 -41.27 -53.69 -79.80
C GLN A 179 -41.49 -55.16 -79.42
N PHE A 180 -40.43 -55.94 -79.23
CA PHE A 180 -40.52 -57.26 -78.66
C PHE A 180 -40.72 -57.08 -77.16
N GLY A 181 -41.94 -57.35 -76.73
CA GLY A 181 -42.36 -57.27 -75.33
C GLY A 181 -41.32 -57.93 -74.43
N ARG A 182 -41.01 -57.26 -73.31
CA ARG A 182 -40.11 -57.81 -72.29
C ARG A 182 -40.56 -59.24 -71.96
N PRO A 183 -39.67 -60.26 -72.00
CA PRO A 183 -40.05 -61.59 -71.58
C PRO A 183 -40.44 -61.53 -70.10
N ILE A 184 -41.72 -61.80 -69.80
CA ILE A 184 -42.22 -61.87 -68.43
C ILE A 184 -41.65 -63.15 -67.82
N MET A 185 -40.63 -63.01 -66.98
CA MET A 185 -40.05 -64.14 -66.26
C MET A 185 -40.94 -64.51 -65.07
N LYS A 186 -41.32 -65.79 -64.97
CA LYS A 186 -42.11 -66.28 -63.84
C LYS A 186 -41.21 -66.56 -62.64
N LEU A 187 -41.59 -66.04 -61.49
CA LEU A 187 -40.95 -66.33 -60.22
C LEU A 187 -41.33 -67.76 -59.76
N PRO A 188 -40.36 -68.62 -59.43
CA PRO A 188 -40.64 -69.91 -58.79
C PRO A 188 -41.24 -69.71 -57.39
N GLN A 189 -42.16 -70.59 -56.96
CA GLN A 189 -42.58 -70.65 -55.56
C GLN A 189 -41.44 -71.17 -54.68
N TYR A 190 -41.41 -70.71 -53.44
CA TYR A 190 -40.37 -71.10 -52.50
C TYR A 190 -40.62 -72.53 -52.00
N ASP A 191 -39.71 -73.44 -52.33
CA ASP A 191 -39.86 -74.88 -52.09
C ASP A 191 -39.37 -75.35 -50.70
N GLY A 192 -38.87 -74.41 -49.87
CA GLY A 192 -38.30 -74.69 -48.55
C GLY A 192 -36.97 -75.45 -48.56
N LYS A 193 -36.46 -75.86 -49.73
CA LYS A 193 -35.16 -76.53 -49.90
C LYS A 193 -34.07 -75.56 -50.35
N THR A 194 -34.44 -74.53 -51.10
CA THR A 194 -33.53 -73.46 -51.52
C THR A 194 -33.22 -72.53 -50.33
N ALA A 195 -31.95 -72.15 -50.13
CA ALA A 195 -31.61 -71.19 -49.09
C ALA A 195 -32.24 -69.81 -49.38
N TRP A 196 -32.83 -69.18 -48.35
CA TRP A 196 -33.57 -67.91 -48.49
C TRP A 196 -32.79 -66.79 -49.21
N ASN A 197 -31.49 -66.66 -48.96
CA ASN A 197 -30.68 -65.61 -49.59
C ASN A 197 -30.49 -65.83 -51.11
N ALA A 198 -30.44 -67.10 -51.54
CA ALA A 198 -30.40 -67.46 -52.96
C ALA A 198 -31.75 -67.16 -53.63
N TYR A 199 -32.87 -67.47 -52.94
CA TYR A 199 -34.20 -67.12 -53.41
C TYR A 199 -34.39 -65.61 -53.55
N LYS A 200 -33.97 -64.82 -52.55
CA LYS A 200 -34.03 -63.35 -52.59
C LYS A 200 -33.25 -62.77 -53.77
N THR A 201 -32.07 -63.32 -54.06
CA THR A 201 -31.26 -62.88 -55.21
C THR A 201 -31.99 -63.15 -56.52
N GLN A 202 -32.55 -64.36 -56.69
CA GLN A 202 -33.36 -64.70 -57.87
C GLN A 202 -34.59 -63.80 -57.99
N PHE A 203 -35.27 -63.52 -56.88
CA PHE A 203 -36.39 -62.61 -56.81
C PHE A 203 -36.01 -61.20 -57.27
N GLU A 204 -34.90 -60.63 -56.79
CA GLU A 204 -34.44 -59.29 -57.17
C GLU A 204 -34.03 -59.20 -58.64
N ILE A 205 -33.41 -60.25 -59.19
CA ILE A 205 -33.08 -60.35 -60.62
C ILE A 205 -34.35 -60.36 -61.46
N ILE A 206 -35.32 -61.22 -61.12
CA ILE A 206 -36.59 -61.34 -61.84
C ILE A 206 -37.39 -60.04 -61.74
N ALA A 207 -37.44 -59.43 -60.57
CA ALA A 207 -38.14 -58.18 -60.34
C ALA A 207 -37.52 -57.03 -61.16
N THR A 208 -36.19 -56.97 -61.25
CA THR A 208 -35.48 -55.98 -62.08
C THR A 208 -35.75 -56.20 -63.57
N ALA A 209 -35.71 -57.45 -64.03
CA ALA A 209 -35.94 -57.78 -65.43
C ALA A 209 -37.39 -57.52 -65.87
N ASN A 210 -38.35 -57.86 -65.01
CA ASN A 210 -39.78 -57.59 -65.24
C ASN A 210 -40.15 -56.12 -65.00
N GLY A 211 -39.25 -55.30 -64.45
CA GLY A 211 -39.51 -53.89 -64.13
C GLY A 211 -40.48 -53.68 -62.96
N TRP A 212 -40.56 -54.63 -62.04
CA TRP A 212 -41.41 -54.57 -60.86
C TRP A 212 -41.01 -53.42 -59.94
N ASN A 213 -41.99 -52.58 -59.61
CA ASN A 213 -41.83 -51.56 -58.59
C ASN A 213 -41.95 -52.17 -57.18
N ALA A 214 -41.83 -51.36 -56.14
CA ALA A 214 -41.89 -51.83 -54.75
C ALA A 214 -43.22 -52.54 -54.39
N VAL A 215 -44.33 -52.14 -54.99
CA VAL A 215 -45.66 -52.72 -54.76
C VAL A 215 -45.80 -54.07 -55.47
N ASP A 216 -45.36 -54.18 -56.72
CA ASP A 216 -45.37 -55.43 -57.48
C ASP A 216 -44.51 -56.50 -56.80
N LYS A 217 -43.35 -56.09 -56.28
CA LYS A 217 -42.47 -56.96 -55.49
C LYS A 217 -43.21 -57.51 -54.26
N ALA A 218 -43.88 -56.65 -53.49
CA ALA A 218 -44.59 -57.09 -52.29
C ALA A 218 -45.71 -58.09 -52.61
N LEU A 219 -46.45 -57.88 -53.71
CA LEU A 219 -47.56 -58.74 -54.10
C LEU A 219 -47.10 -60.14 -54.53
N HIS A 220 -46.00 -60.23 -55.27
CA HIS A 220 -45.42 -61.52 -55.65
C HIS A 220 -44.75 -62.26 -54.49
N LEU A 221 -44.17 -61.53 -53.52
CA LEU A 221 -43.58 -62.13 -52.32
C LEU A 221 -44.65 -62.62 -51.32
N ALA A 222 -45.85 -62.03 -51.34
CA ALA A 222 -46.97 -62.54 -50.55
C ALA A 222 -47.57 -63.84 -51.11
N ALA A 223 -47.30 -64.14 -52.39
CA ALA A 223 -47.82 -65.31 -53.12
C ALA A 223 -46.76 -66.42 -53.32
N SER A 224 -45.52 -66.18 -52.91
CA SER A 224 -44.35 -67.06 -53.11
C SER A 224 -44.19 -68.16 -52.08
#